data_AF-A0AA35EFE5-F1
#
_entry.id   AF-A0AA35EFE5-F1
#
_cell.length_a   1.000
_cell.length_b   1.000
_cell.length_c   1.000
_cell.angle_alpha   90.00
_cell.angle_beta   90.00
_cell.angle_gamma   90.00
#
_symmetry.space_group_name_H-M   'P 1'
#
loop_
_entity.id
_entity.type
_entity.pdbx_description
1 polymer ?
#
loop_
_entity_poly.entity_id
_entity_poly.type
_entity_poly.pdbx_seq_one_letter_code
_entity_poly.pdbx_strand_id
1 'polypeptide(L)' 'MKITGTSAYIILDIDGWKIKAQGERVIGGFYAVMKSMQQFEPPHEKTPLTDEIKQKYIDEAMAKTARSHMVIHFV' A
#
# COMPACT_ATOMS: atom_id res chain seq x y z
N MET A 1 8.71 1.88 -6.00
CA MET A 1 8.07 1.55 -4.70
C MET A 1 8.88 0.63 -3.77
N LYS A 2 8.96 0.98 -2.48
CA LYS A 2 9.33 0.07 -1.37
C LYS A 2 8.06 -0.34 -0.61
N ILE A 3 7.99 -1.60 -0.18
CA ILE A 3 6.84 -2.13 0.56
C ILE A 3 7.37 -2.73 1.86
N THR A 4 6.85 -2.25 2.99
CA THR A 4 7.13 -2.78 4.34
C THR A 4 5.83 -2.99 5.08
N GLY A 5 5.81 -3.74 6.17
CA GLY A 5 4.57 -3.93 6.90
C GLY A 5 4.67 -4.93 8.03
N THR A 6 3.49 -5.25 8.56
CA THR A 6 3.27 -6.28 9.59
C THR A 6 2.23 -7.28 9.08
N SER A 7 1.71 -8.13 9.96
CA SER A 7 0.57 -8.99 9.63
C SER A 7 -0.75 -8.23 9.46
N ALA A 8 -0.85 -6.96 9.91
CA ALA A 8 -2.10 -6.20 9.96
C ALA A 8 -2.12 -4.96 9.04
N TYR A 9 -0.98 -4.57 8.47
CA TYR A 9 -0.90 -3.44 7.55
C TYR A 9 0.36 -3.51 6.67
N ILE A 10 0.32 -2.80 5.56
CA ILE A 10 1.47 -2.48 4.72
C ILE A 10 1.64 -0.97 4.58
N ILE A 11 2.88 -0.56 4.37
CA ILE A 11 3.30 0.79 4.00
C ILE A 11 3.84 0.70 2.58
N LEU A 12 3.22 1.45 1.69
CA LEU A 12 3.66 1.64 0.31
C LEU A 12 4.42 2.96 0.25
N ASP A 13 5.67 2.92 -0.19
CA ASP A 13 6.58 4.07 -0.21
C ASP A 13 7.09 4.33 -1.63
N ILE A 14 6.78 5.51 -2.16
CA ILE A 14 7.31 6.03 -3.42
C ILE A 14 8.08 7.31 -3.07
N ASP A 15 9.41 7.26 -3.17
CA ASP A 15 10.30 8.41 -2.96
C ASP A 15 10.08 9.18 -1.65
N GLY A 16 9.76 8.46 -0.56
CA GLY A 16 9.51 9.04 0.76
C GLY A 16 8.04 9.38 1.04
N TRP A 17 7.18 9.35 0.02
CA TRP A 17 5.74 9.51 0.13
C TRP A 17 5.11 8.17 0.48
N LYS A 18 4.56 8.08 1.69
CA LYS A 18 4.13 6.82 2.29
C LYS A 18 2.63 6.79 2.47
N ILE A 19 2.01 5.69 2.09
CA ILE A 19 0.59 5.42 2.37
C ILE A 19 0.49 4.11 3.15
N LYS A 20 -0.28 4.12 4.24
CA LYS A 20 -0.63 2.92 4.99
C LYS A 20 -1.92 2.33 4.46
N ALA A 21 -1.89 1.03 4.18
CA ALA A 21 -3.09 0.23 3.93
C ALA A 21 -3.20 -0.83 5.03
N GLN A 22 -4.30 -0.79 5.78
CA GLN A 22 -4.68 -1.87 6.70
C GLN A 22 -5.04 -3.12 5.90
N GLY A 23 -4.95 -4.28 6.54
CA GLY A 23 -5.28 -5.53 5.89
C GLY A 23 -4.86 -6.74 6.69
N GLU A 24 -4.69 -7.86 6.00
CA GLU A 24 -4.30 -9.12 6.62
C GLU A 24 -3.27 -9.86 5.77
N ARG A 25 -2.23 -10.36 6.45
CA ARG A 25 -1.25 -11.26 5.83
C ARG A 25 -1.82 -12.67 5.73
N VAL A 26 -1.78 -13.23 4.54
CA VAL A 26 -2.18 -14.61 4.23
C VAL A 26 -0.98 -15.44 3.79
N ILE A 27 -1.16 -16.74 3.62
CA ILE A 27 -0.13 -17.61 3.04
C ILE A 27 0.12 -17.15 1.59
N GLY A 28 1.36 -16.74 1.31
CA GLY A 28 1.78 -16.31 -0.03
C GLY A 28 1.39 -14.88 -0.43
N GLY A 29 0.84 -14.07 0.50
CA GLY A 29 0.42 -12.72 0.14
C GLY A 29 -0.15 -11.86 1.27
N PHE A 30 -0.80 -10.78 0.86
CA PHE A 30 -1.45 -9.82 1.75
C PHE A 30 -2.71 -9.25 1.08
N TYR A 31 -3.81 -9.19 1.81
CA TYR A 31 -5.04 -8.51 1.38
C TYR A 31 -5.11 -7.13 2.01
N ALA A 32 -4.92 -6.09 1.21
CA ALA A 32 -4.94 -4.69 1.61
C ALA A 32 -6.31 -4.05 1.35
N VAL A 33 -6.85 -3.34 2.33
CA VAL A 33 -8.16 -2.66 2.24
C VAL A 33 -7.98 -1.26 1.68
N MET A 34 -8.45 -1.00 0.46
CA MET A 34 -8.26 0.29 -0.23
C MET A 34 -8.86 1.46 0.55
N LYS A 35 -10.03 1.25 1.17
CA LYS A 35 -10.73 2.28 1.97
C LYS A 35 -9.95 2.75 3.20
N SER A 36 -8.94 1.98 3.64
CA SER A 36 -8.08 2.36 4.76
C SER A 36 -6.96 3.34 4.38
N MET A 37 -6.73 3.54 3.08
CA MET A 37 -5.73 4.49 2.56
C MET A 37 -6.29 5.92 2.59
N GLN A 38 -6.34 6.52 3.79
CA GLN A 38 -7.02 7.81 4.00
C GLN A 38 -6.11 9.03 3.82
N GLN A 39 -4.84 8.92 4.15
CA GLN A 39 -3.87 10.01 4.09
C GLN A 39 -2.46 9.48 3.90
N PHE A 40 -1.53 10.37 3.56
CA PHE A 40 -0.11 10.05 3.65
C PHE A 40 0.34 9.92 5.11
N GLU A 41 1.38 9.14 5.32
CA GLU A 41 2.08 9.09 6.59
C GLU A 41 3.02 10.32 6.73
N PRO A 42 3.49 10.61 7.96
CA PRO A 42 4.42 11.70 8.18
C PRO A 42 5.68 11.64 7.31
N PRO A 43 6.17 12.79 6.81
CA PRO A 43 5.77 14.17 7.16
C PRO A 43 4.69 14.81 6.23
N HIS A 44 3.99 14.00 5.44
CA HIS A 44 3.09 14.49 4.38
C HIS A 44 1.61 14.42 4.74
N GLU A 45 1.26 14.21 6.02
CA GLU A 45 -0.11 13.94 6.50
C GLU A 45 -1.13 15.02 6.16
N LYS A 46 -0.68 16.27 5.91
CA LYS A 46 -1.55 17.38 5.52
C LYS A 46 -1.78 17.48 4.01
N THR A 47 -1.07 16.70 3.20
CA THR A 47 -1.22 16.71 1.74
C THR A 47 -2.42 15.84 1.36
N PRO A 48 -3.34 16.34 0.54
CA PRO A 48 -4.49 15.55 0.10
C PRO A 48 -4.04 14.29 -0.64
N LEU A 49 -4.56 13.14 -0.23
CA LEU A 49 -4.40 11.88 -0.93
C LEU A 49 -5.59 11.66 -1.87
N THR A 50 -5.43 12.08 -3.13
CA THR A 50 -6.48 11.92 -4.16
C THR A 50 -6.59 10.46 -4.62
N ASP A 51 -7.70 10.12 -5.26
CA ASP A 51 -7.94 8.75 -5.73
C ASP A 51 -7.00 8.37 -6.88
N GLU A 52 -6.59 9.31 -7.73
CA GLU A 52 -5.58 9.06 -8.77
C GLU A 52 -4.23 8.69 -8.15
N ILE A 53 -3.86 9.35 -7.05
CA ILE A 53 -2.63 9.01 -6.32
C ILE A 53 -2.78 7.62 -5.71
N LYS A 54 -3.90 7.32 -5.03
CA LYS A 54 -4.13 5.97 -4.48
C LYS A 54 -4.00 4.90 -5.55
N GLN A 55 -4.60 5.13 -6.72
CA GLN A 55 -4.55 4.18 -7.83
C GLN A 55 -3.11 3.95 -8.31
N LYS A 56 -2.30 5.01 -8.43
CA LYS A 56 -0.87 4.86 -8.76
C LYS A 56 -0.14 3.94 -7.78
N TYR A 57 -0.39 4.09 -6.48
CA TYR A 57 0.23 3.23 -5.46
C TYR A 57 -0.24 1.77 -5.56
N ILE A 58 -1.53 1.56 -5.80
CA ILE A 58 -2.11 0.23 -6.01
C ILE A 58 -1.47 -0.45 -7.21
N ASP A 59 -1.40 0.24 -8.35
CA ASP A 59 -0.85 -0.28 -9.60
C ASP A 59 0.63 -0.63 -9.46
N GLU A 60 1.43 0.25 -8.85
CA GLU A 60 2.85 -0.02 -8.60
C GLU A 60 3.07 -1.19 -7.63
N ALA A 61 2.24 -1.31 -6.60
CA ALA A 61 2.32 -2.42 -5.64
C ALA A 61 1.96 -3.76 -6.30
N MET A 62 0.89 -3.79 -7.10
CA MET A 62 0.49 -4.97 -7.86
C MET A 62 1.57 -5.36 -8.87
N ALA A 63 2.07 -4.41 -9.67
CA ALA A 63 3.12 -4.68 -10.65
C ALA A 63 4.40 -5.22 -10.01
N LYS A 64 4.80 -4.67 -8.86
CA LYS A 64 5.98 -5.11 -8.12
C LYS A 64 5.82 -6.53 -7.54
N THR A 65 4.62 -6.89 -7.11
CA THR A 65 4.39 -8.15 -6.37
C THR A 65 3.86 -9.29 -7.24
N ALA A 66 3.39 -9.01 -8.46
CA ALA A 66 2.78 -9.98 -9.38
C ALA A 66 3.62 -11.25 -9.68
N ARG A 67 4.94 -11.19 -9.52
CA ARG A 67 5.85 -12.34 -9.74
C ARG A 67 6.64 -12.73 -8.48
N SER A 68 6.15 -12.33 -7.31
CA SER A 68 6.78 -12.61 -6.03
C SER A 68 6.02 -13.68 -5.25
N HIS A 69 6.67 -14.27 -4.25
CA HIS A 69 6.03 -15.17 -3.29
C HIS A 69 5.16 -14.44 -2.25
N MET A 70 4.99 -13.11 -2.39
CA MET A 70 4.23 -12.24 -1.50
C MET A 70 3.37 -11.29 -2.35
N VAL A 71 2.30 -11.82 -2.94
CA VAL A 71 1.39 -11.05 -3.81
C VAL A 71 0.47 -10.18 -2.95
N ILE A 72 0.28 -8.92 -3.35
CA ILE A 72 -0.65 -8.02 -2.68
C ILE A 72 -1.93 -7.92 -3.51
N HIS A 73 -3.05 -8.17 -2.85
CA HIS A 73 -4.39 -8.00 -3.40
C HIS A 73 -5.06 -6.82 -2.71
N PHE A 74 -5.70 -5.95 -3.48
CA PHE A 74 -6.45 -4.82 -2.96
C PHE A 74 -7.96 -5.11 -3.01
N VAL A 75 -8.65 -4.86 -1.90
CA VAL A 75 -10.10 -5.10 -1.70
C VAL A 75 -10.83 -3.89 -1.15
#